data_AF-A0A166VXM7-F1
#
_entry.id   AF-A0A166VXM7-F1
#
_cell.length_a   1.000
_cell.length_b   1.000
_cell.length_c   1.000
_cell.angle_alpha   90.00
_cell.angle_beta   90.00
_cell.angle_gamma   90.00
#
_symmetry.space_group_name_H-M   'P 1'
#
loop_
_entity.id
_entity.type
_entity.pdbx_description
1 polymer ?
#
loop_
_entity_poly.entity_id
_entity_poly.type
_entity_poly.pdbx_seq_one_letter_code
_entity_poly.pdbx_strand_id
1 'polypeptide(L)'
;MSQQSSRMSCGYTSHVGSPSSTIETFPSVPLNPSDSSVRKTRKRQATANTWAHAREPQDAEPARCPRKDEKIYYCMHCRDPTYSTTVLTTFRRHLLKAHGIELSAPDHPIKRQRDNLIQDAFAKAGEVNASKQSARQEAALRAAVNRKAALEALIQLVTVRNLSCNCSSWPELHALICAVNYTAQDLISLSHGSIQKLVSNSYCVTRRETRDKHDSDWVIENDRGRVRAKGGDTAARRANHKRVVGWYGKGFLYPEEVAFE
;
A
#
# COMPACT_ATOMS: atom_id res chain seq x y z
N MET A 1 -25.58 65.66 35.25
CA MET A 1 -25.73 64.46 34.41
C MET A 1 -25.06 63.30 35.16
N SER A 2 -25.65 62.80 36.27
CA SER A 2 -26.53 61.60 36.35
C SER A 2 -25.99 60.42 35.53
N GLN A 3 -25.65 59.22 36.05
CA GLN A 3 -26.02 58.44 37.26
C GLN A 3 -24.80 57.52 37.60
N GLN A 4 -24.34 57.25 38.83
CA GLN A 4 -24.85 56.61 40.05
C GLN A 4 -25.09 55.07 40.02
N SER A 5 -24.40 54.40 40.97
CA SER A 5 -24.65 53.11 41.65
C SER A 5 -24.55 51.78 40.87
N SER A 6 -24.29 50.59 41.45
CA SER A 6 -23.70 50.07 42.70
C SER A 6 -23.80 48.52 42.56
N ARG A 7 -22.72 47.73 42.74
CA ARG A 7 -22.44 46.83 43.90
C ARG A 7 -23.51 45.73 44.13
N MET A 8 -23.25 44.40 44.17
CA MET A 8 -22.51 43.60 45.17
C MET A 8 -22.65 42.09 44.85
N SER A 9 -21.60 41.26 44.98
CA SER A 9 -21.30 40.30 46.09
C SER A 9 -22.06 38.95 45.96
N CYS A 10 -21.60 37.76 46.34
CA CYS A 10 -20.70 37.26 47.41
C CYS A 10 -20.31 35.79 47.08
N GLY A 11 -19.12 35.29 47.45
CA GLY A 11 -18.87 34.38 48.61
C GLY A 11 -18.87 32.89 48.18
N TYR A 12 -18.21 31.88 48.76
CA TYR A 12 -17.31 31.71 49.91
C TYR A 12 -16.74 30.25 49.84
N THR A 13 -15.51 30.04 50.33
CA THR A 13 -14.91 28.81 50.91
C THR A 13 -14.76 27.44 50.20
N SER A 14 -13.56 26.92 50.44
CA SER A 14 -12.95 25.59 50.28
C SER A 14 -13.73 24.41 50.89
N HIS A 15 -13.63 23.23 50.28
CA HIS A 15 -13.64 21.94 50.99
C HIS A 15 -12.87 20.87 50.22
N VAL A 16 -12.12 20.11 50.99
CA VAL A 16 -11.31 18.94 50.64
C VAL A 16 -12.24 17.73 50.53
N GLY A 17 -12.01 16.83 49.57
CA GLY A 17 -12.78 15.59 49.47
C GLY A 17 -12.28 14.67 48.37
N SER A 18 -11.36 13.77 48.72
CA SER A 18 -11.17 12.51 47.99
C SER A 18 -12.49 11.73 47.92
N PRO A 19 -12.66 10.94 46.87
CA PRO A 19 -13.03 9.55 47.10
C PRO A 19 -12.11 8.58 46.35
N SER A 20 -11.66 7.61 47.13
CA SER A 20 -11.07 6.34 46.72
C SER A 20 -12.09 5.51 45.94
N SER A 21 -11.67 4.88 44.83
CA SER A 21 -12.43 3.84 44.14
C SER A 21 -11.49 2.74 43.62
N THR A 22 -11.10 1.86 44.55
CA THR A 22 -11.34 0.41 44.53
C THR A 22 -11.53 -0.32 43.18
N ILE A 23 -10.53 -1.16 42.89
CA ILE A 23 -10.56 -2.48 42.19
C ILE A 23 -10.70 -2.48 40.67
N GLU A 24 -9.68 -3.01 39.99
CA GLU A 24 -9.83 -4.18 39.10
C GLU A 24 -8.55 -5.03 39.21
N THR A 25 -8.70 -6.13 39.93
CA THR A 25 -7.69 -7.16 40.20
C THR A 25 -7.57 -8.06 38.98
N PHE A 26 -6.41 -8.08 38.34
CA PHE A 26 -6.10 -9.00 37.25
C PHE A 26 -6.25 -10.47 37.71
N PRO A 27 -7.06 -11.31 37.05
CA PRO A 27 -7.17 -12.71 37.40
C PRO A 27 -5.85 -13.42 37.07
N SER A 28 -5.25 -13.98 38.12
CA SER A 28 -4.07 -14.84 38.05
C SER A 28 -4.44 -16.14 37.34
N VAL A 29 -3.91 -16.35 36.14
CA VAL A 29 -4.03 -17.62 35.42
C VAL A 29 -3.23 -18.68 36.18
N PRO A 30 -3.84 -19.80 36.59
CA PRO A 30 -3.10 -20.88 37.23
C PRO A 30 -2.16 -21.53 36.22
N LEU A 31 -0.85 -21.48 36.48
CA LEU A 31 0.13 -22.32 35.80
C LEU A 31 -0.16 -23.79 36.14
N ASN A 32 -0.80 -24.46 35.19
CA ASN A 32 -1.12 -25.87 35.23
C ASN A 32 0.19 -26.71 35.18
N PRO A 33 0.47 -27.59 36.16
CA PRO A 33 1.63 -28.47 36.12
C PRO A 33 1.28 -29.74 35.32
N SER A 34 1.69 -29.83 34.05
CA SER A 34 1.51 -31.04 33.26
C SER A 34 2.59 -31.25 32.18
N ASP A 35 3.87 -31.14 32.55
CA ASP A 35 5.02 -31.54 31.71
C ASP A 35 5.19 -33.09 31.61
N SER A 36 4.34 -33.86 32.29
CA SER A 36 4.44 -35.33 32.29
C SER A 36 3.74 -36.01 31.11
N SER A 37 2.78 -35.34 30.46
CA SER A 37 1.97 -35.91 29.36
C SER A 37 2.73 -35.92 28.02
N VAL A 38 3.38 -34.81 27.67
CA VAL A 38 4.01 -34.66 26.35
C VAL A 38 5.35 -35.42 26.23
N ARG A 39 6.04 -35.70 27.34
CA ARG A 39 7.19 -36.62 27.34
C ARG A 39 6.77 -38.06 27.05
N LYS A 40 5.61 -38.49 27.56
CA LYS A 40 5.10 -39.87 27.38
C LYS A 40 4.63 -40.13 25.95
N THR A 41 4.00 -39.16 25.28
CA THR A 41 3.58 -39.29 23.87
C THR A 41 4.78 -39.34 22.91
N ARG A 42 5.81 -38.51 23.11
CA ARG A 42 7.02 -38.55 22.27
C ARG A 42 7.79 -39.86 22.36
N LYS A 43 7.96 -40.40 23.58
CA LYS A 43 8.61 -41.70 23.77
C LYS A 43 7.83 -42.82 23.08
N ARG A 44 6.49 -42.78 23.14
CA ARG A 44 5.61 -43.73 22.45
C ARG A 44 5.72 -43.62 20.92
N GLN A 45 5.72 -42.42 20.36
CA GLN A 45 5.76 -42.21 18.90
C GLN A 45 7.10 -42.58 18.26
N ALA A 46 8.23 -42.22 18.90
CA ALA A 46 9.55 -42.61 18.40
C ALA A 46 9.72 -44.14 18.40
N THR A 47 9.23 -44.82 19.44
CA THR A 47 9.31 -46.28 19.54
C THR A 47 8.36 -46.95 18.55
N ALA A 48 7.16 -46.40 18.32
CA ALA A 48 6.19 -46.86 17.32
C ALA A 48 6.78 -46.91 15.89
N ASN A 49 7.47 -45.85 15.47
CA ASN A 49 8.14 -45.81 14.15
C ASN A 49 9.23 -46.88 14.02
N THR A 50 9.81 -47.32 15.13
CA THR A 50 10.85 -48.37 15.11
C THR A 50 10.24 -49.77 15.07
N TRP A 51 9.08 -49.98 15.70
CA TRP A 51 8.35 -51.24 15.63
C TRP A 51 7.86 -51.57 14.21
N ALA A 52 7.57 -50.55 13.39
CA ALA A 52 7.16 -50.75 11.99
C ALA A 52 8.22 -51.47 11.12
N HIS A 53 9.49 -51.49 11.56
CA HIS A 53 10.58 -52.17 10.87
C HIS A 53 11.12 -53.38 11.64
N ALA A 54 10.48 -53.73 12.75
CA ALA A 54 10.79 -54.91 13.52
C ALA A 54 9.78 -56.03 13.23
N ARG A 55 10.27 -57.25 13.00
CA ARG A 55 9.44 -58.45 12.88
C ARG A 55 9.30 -59.18 14.21
N GLU A 56 8.32 -60.07 14.29
CA GLU A 56 8.21 -61.03 15.39
C GLU A 56 9.32 -62.10 15.31
N PRO A 57 9.72 -62.69 16.44
CA PRO A 57 10.69 -63.79 16.47
C PRO A 57 10.16 -65.00 15.69
N GLN A 58 11.05 -65.69 14.99
CA GLN A 58 10.72 -66.90 14.22
C GLN A 58 11.24 -68.15 14.92
N ASP A 59 10.44 -69.21 14.91
CA ASP A 59 10.77 -70.56 15.38
C ASP A 59 11.47 -70.60 16.76
N ALA A 60 12.80 -70.75 16.76
CA ALA A 60 13.65 -70.88 17.95
C ALA A 60 14.21 -69.54 18.46
N GLU A 61 13.87 -68.41 17.83
CA GLU A 61 14.34 -67.09 18.22
C GLU A 61 13.66 -66.62 19.53
N PRO A 62 14.43 -66.19 20.54
CA PRO A 62 13.85 -65.71 21.78
C PRO A 62 13.15 -64.37 21.58
N ALA A 63 11.93 -64.22 22.13
CA ALA A 63 11.21 -62.95 22.14
C ALA A 63 11.85 -61.91 23.09
N ARG A 64 12.49 -62.39 24.16
CA ARG A 64 13.14 -61.57 25.19
C ARG A 64 14.51 -62.12 25.55
N CYS A 65 15.42 -61.23 25.92
CA CYS A 65 16.75 -61.60 26.36
C CYS A 65 16.68 -62.29 27.74
N PRO A 66 17.23 -63.53 27.91
CA PRO A 66 17.11 -64.31 29.14
C PRO A 66 17.70 -63.62 30.39
N ARG A 67 18.69 -62.74 30.19
CA ARG A 67 19.43 -62.10 31.29
C ARG A 67 18.70 -60.92 31.91
N LYS A 68 17.99 -60.14 31.08
CA LYS A 68 17.41 -58.84 31.47
C LYS A 68 15.91 -58.72 31.21
N ASP A 69 15.29 -59.76 30.67
CA ASP A 69 13.88 -59.79 30.24
C ASP A 69 13.50 -58.62 29.28
N GLU A 70 14.49 -58.10 28.55
CA GLU A 70 14.30 -57.02 27.57
C GLU A 70 13.84 -57.60 26.22
N LYS A 71 12.87 -56.94 25.56
CA LYS A 71 12.38 -57.35 24.24
C LYS A 71 13.48 -57.20 23.18
N ILE A 72 13.62 -58.21 22.32
CA ILE A 72 14.57 -58.21 21.20
C ILE A 72 13.87 -57.64 19.96
N TYR A 73 14.55 -56.73 19.27
CA TYR A 73 14.14 -56.21 17.96
C TYR A 73 14.79 -57.06 16.87
N TYR A 74 14.00 -57.75 16.06
CA TYR A 74 14.45 -58.45 14.87
C TYR A 74 14.19 -57.60 13.64
N CYS A 75 15.21 -57.37 12.81
CA CYS A 75 15.03 -56.57 11.60
C CYS A 75 14.17 -57.34 10.59
N MET A 76 13.10 -56.72 10.09
CA MET A 76 12.27 -57.35 9.05
C MET A 76 12.96 -57.38 7.68
N HIS A 77 13.95 -56.50 7.46
CA HIS A 77 14.65 -56.32 6.20
C HIS A 77 15.90 -57.21 6.06
N CYS A 78 16.37 -57.83 7.15
CA CYS A 78 17.49 -58.78 7.15
C CYS A 78 16.97 -60.20 7.29
N ARG A 79 16.95 -60.97 6.19
CA ARG A 79 16.56 -62.38 6.20
C ARG A 79 17.75 -63.30 6.46
N ASP A 80 18.87 -63.11 5.76
CA ASP A 80 20.09 -63.91 5.94
C ASP A 80 21.37 -63.08 5.71
N PRO A 81 22.21 -62.86 6.75
CA PRO A 81 21.99 -63.23 8.15
C PRO A 81 20.93 -62.35 8.81
N THR A 82 20.15 -62.94 9.71
CA THR A 82 19.22 -62.19 10.56
C THR A 82 19.96 -61.20 11.46
N TYR A 83 19.46 -59.96 11.52
CA TYR A 83 19.95 -58.96 12.48
C TYR A 83 18.98 -58.80 13.66
N SER A 84 19.52 -58.82 14.89
CA SER A 84 18.75 -58.59 16.09
C SER A 84 19.54 -57.82 17.17
N THR A 85 18.83 -57.08 18.03
CA THR A 85 19.42 -56.35 19.17
C THR A 85 18.34 -56.00 20.20
N THR A 86 18.71 -55.85 21.47
CA THR A 86 17.80 -55.32 22.51
C THR A 86 17.82 -53.79 22.59
N VAL A 87 18.85 -53.13 22.04
CA VAL A 87 19.07 -51.70 22.20
C VAL A 87 18.49 -50.91 21.02
N LEU A 88 17.44 -50.13 21.28
CA LEU A 88 16.71 -49.36 20.28
C LEU A 88 17.59 -48.43 19.44
N THR A 89 18.57 -47.75 20.04
CA THR A 89 19.49 -46.84 19.32
C THR A 89 20.37 -47.59 18.33
N THR A 90 20.84 -48.78 18.69
CA THR A 90 21.62 -49.65 17.79
C THR A 90 20.77 -50.19 16.65
N PHE A 91 19.50 -50.53 16.92
CA PHE A 91 18.56 -50.95 15.90
C PHE A 91 18.28 -49.85 14.88
N ARG A 92 18.01 -48.61 15.34
CA ARG A 92 17.83 -47.46 14.43
C ARG A 92 19.08 -47.15 13.61
N ARG A 93 20.27 -47.28 14.21
CA ARG A 93 21.54 -47.13 13.48
C ARG A 93 21.70 -48.18 12.41
N HIS A 94 21.30 -49.43 12.69
CA HIS A 94 21.29 -50.50 11.69
C HIS A 94 20.32 -50.17 10.55
N LEU A 95 19.09 -49.76 10.84
CA LEU A 95 18.11 -49.35 9.81
C LEU A 95 18.67 -48.24 8.90
N LEU A 96 19.34 -47.24 9.48
CA LEU A 96 19.97 -46.17 8.71
C LEU A 96 21.13 -46.68 7.85
N LYS A 97 22.05 -47.48 8.42
CA LYS A 97 23.27 -47.89 7.73
C LYS A 97 23.08 -49.02 6.73
N ALA A 98 22.28 -50.02 7.06
CA ALA A 98 22.08 -51.21 6.24
C ALA A 98 20.90 -51.07 5.27
N HIS A 99 19.91 -50.23 5.59
CA HIS A 99 18.71 -50.09 4.78
C HIS A 99 18.42 -48.65 4.32
N GLY A 100 19.25 -47.66 4.71
CA GLY A 100 19.00 -46.26 4.35
C GLY A 100 17.75 -45.67 5.00
N ILE A 101 17.15 -46.34 5.99
CA ILE A 101 15.90 -45.92 6.63
C ILE A 101 16.24 -45.00 7.81
N GLU A 102 16.06 -43.70 7.61
CA GLU A 102 16.21 -42.71 8.66
C GLU A 102 14.90 -42.56 9.46
N LEU A 103 14.93 -43.04 10.70
CA LEU A 103 13.82 -42.84 11.63
C LEU A 103 14.01 -41.52 12.38
N SER A 104 13.48 -40.44 11.80
CA SER A 104 13.48 -39.13 12.44
C SER A 104 12.58 -39.11 13.68
N ALA A 105 13.14 -38.62 14.79
CA ALA A 105 12.32 -38.25 15.94
C ALA A 105 11.67 -36.90 15.66
N PRO A 106 10.37 -36.73 15.92
CA PRO A 106 9.74 -35.42 15.77
C PRO A 106 10.48 -34.40 16.64
N ASP A 107 10.75 -33.22 16.06
CA ASP A 107 11.40 -32.11 16.77
C ASP A 107 10.71 -31.83 18.11
N HIS A 108 11.48 -31.30 19.05
CA HIS A 108 10.91 -30.85 20.32
C HIS A 108 9.79 -29.82 20.01
N PRO A 109 8.56 -29.97 20.53
CA PRO A 109 7.42 -29.11 20.24
C PRO A 109 7.71 -27.65 20.59
N ILE A 110 8.53 -27.37 21.62
CA ILE A 110 9.01 -26.01 21.91
C ILE A 110 9.88 -25.47 20.77
N LYS A 111 10.81 -26.27 20.23
CA LYS A 111 11.65 -25.86 19.10
C LYS A 111 10.78 -25.63 17.86
N ARG A 112 9.89 -26.57 17.55
CA ARG A 112 8.93 -26.43 16.43
C ARG A 112 8.04 -25.20 16.60
N GLN A 113 7.50 -24.96 17.79
CA GLN A 113 6.67 -23.80 18.08
C GLN A 113 7.45 -22.49 17.92
N ARG A 114 8.69 -22.44 18.42
CA ARG A 114 9.57 -21.28 18.25
C ARG A 114 9.83 -21.02 16.76
N ASP A 115 10.16 -22.05 16.00
CA ASP A 115 10.49 -21.92 14.57
C ASP A 115 9.27 -21.44 13.78
N ASN A 116 8.07 -21.98 14.09
CA ASN A 116 6.81 -21.51 13.52
C ASN A 116 6.54 -20.04 13.85
N LEU A 117 6.72 -19.63 15.12
CA LEU A 117 6.49 -18.23 15.53
C LEU A 117 7.44 -17.26 14.81
N ILE A 118 8.69 -17.65 14.63
CA ILE A 118 9.68 -16.85 13.90
C ILE A 118 9.28 -16.73 12.42
N GLN A 119 8.90 -17.85 11.79
CA GLN A 119 8.47 -17.88 10.39
C GLN A 119 7.22 -17.01 10.18
N ASP A 120 6.24 -17.12 11.07
CA ASP A 120 5.02 -16.30 11.04
C ASP A 120 5.32 -14.80 11.20
N ALA A 121 6.26 -14.45 12.10
CA ALA A 121 6.66 -13.06 12.30
C ALA A 121 7.31 -12.47 11.04
N PHE A 122 8.21 -13.23 10.39
CA PHE A 122 8.83 -12.80 9.14
C PHE A 122 7.84 -12.72 7.98
N ALA A 123 6.92 -13.68 7.86
CA ALA A 123 5.88 -13.64 6.84
C ALA A 123 5.02 -12.38 6.98
N LYS A 124 4.53 -12.09 8.19
CA LYS A 124 3.75 -10.87 8.49
C LYS A 124 4.55 -9.60 8.23
N ALA A 125 5.82 -9.55 8.63
CA ALA A 125 6.68 -8.40 8.36
C ALA A 125 6.90 -8.20 6.85
N GLY A 126 7.06 -9.28 6.09
CA GLY A 126 7.18 -9.28 4.63
C GLY A 126 5.93 -8.71 3.96
N GLU A 127 4.74 -9.17 4.34
CA GLU A 127 3.45 -8.68 3.82
C GLU A 127 3.24 -7.19 4.10
N VAL A 128 3.53 -6.74 5.32
CA VAL A 128 3.42 -5.32 5.70
C VAL A 128 4.38 -4.47 4.88
N ASN A 129 5.62 -4.92 4.68
CA ASN A 129 6.59 -4.18 3.88
C ASN A 129 6.22 -4.14 2.39
N ALA A 130 5.74 -5.26 1.83
CA ALA A 130 5.25 -5.31 0.45
C ALA A 130 4.06 -4.36 0.25
N SER A 131 3.12 -4.35 1.20
CA SER A 131 1.95 -3.44 1.18
C SER A 131 2.38 -1.98 1.26
N LYS A 132 3.31 -1.64 2.16
CA LYS A 132 3.86 -0.28 2.27
C LYS A 132 4.59 0.15 0.99
N GLN A 133 5.33 -0.77 0.37
CA GLN A 133 6.05 -0.49 -0.86
C GLN A 133 5.10 -0.24 -2.03
N SER A 134 4.05 -1.06 -2.16
CA SER A 134 2.98 -0.86 -3.14
C SER A 134 2.30 0.50 -2.95
N ALA A 135 1.92 0.84 -1.72
CA ALA A 135 1.30 2.13 -1.42
C ALA A 135 2.21 3.33 -1.74
N ARG A 136 3.53 3.20 -1.49
CA ARG A 136 4.52 4.23 -1.87
C ARG A 136 4.64 4.39 -3.39
N GLN A 137 4.68 3.28 -4.12
CA GLN A 137 4.72 3.30 -5.58
C GLN A 137 3.46 3.95 -6.15
N GLU A 138 2.29 3.59 -5.63
CA GLU A 138 1.02 4.17 -6.05
C GLU A 138 0.94 5.67 -5.76
N ALA A 139 1.43 6.11 -4.59
CA ALA A 139 1.53 7.53 -4.26
C ALA A 139 2.48 8.31 -5.19
N ALA A 140 3.62 7.70 -5.54
CA ALA A 140 4.56 8.29 -6.50
C ALA A 140 3.94 8.42 -7.90
N LEU A 141 3.22 7.38 -8.37
CA LEU A 141 2.51 7.41 -9.65
C LEU A 141 1.42 8.48 -9.68
N ARG A 142 0.68 8.68 -8.58
CA ARG A 142 -0.28 9.79 -8.47
C ARG A 142 0.40 11.15 -8.54
N ALA A 143 1.53 11.31 -7.86
CA ALA A 143 2.28 12.58 -7.84
C ALA A 143 2.90 12.91 -9.21
N ALA A 144 3.28 11.90 -9.99
CA ALA A 144 3.85 12.07 -11.33
C ALA A 144 2.82 12.62 -12.35
N VAL A 145 1.51 12.47 -12.09
CA VAL A 145 0.48 12.99 -12.99
C VAL A 145 0.28 14.48 -12.77
N ASN A 146 0.75 15.29 -13.72
CA ASN A 146 0.39 16.70 -13.76
C ASN A 146 -1.07 16.86 -14.18
N ARG A 147 -1.97 16.85 -13.20
CA ARG A 147 -3.42 16.92 -13.42
C ARG A 147 -3.86 18.19 -14.16
N LYS A 148 -3.21 19.33 -13.93
CA LYS A 148 -3.56 20.59 -14.60
C LYS A 148 -3.25 20.50 -16.10
N ALA A 149 -2.03 20.11 -16.44
CA ALA A 149 -1.59 19.96 -17.83
C ALA A 149 -2.44 18.93 -18.59
N ALA A 150 -2.80 17.82 -17.93
CA ALA A 150 -3.65 16.80 -18.55
C ALA A 150 -5.08 17.31 -18.83
N LEU A 151 -5.68 18.06 -17.91
CA LEU A 151 -7.00 18.67 -18.13
C LEU A 151 -6.96 19.77 -19.21
N GLU A 152 -5.89 20.55 -19.27
CA GLU A 152 -5.69 21.53 -20.34
C GLU A 152 -5.55 20.86 -21.70
N ALA A 153 -4.75 19.79 -21.80
CA ALA A 153 -4.63 18.99 -23.01
C ALA A 153 -5.99 18.41 -23.44
N LEU A 154 -6.79 17.93 -22.48
CA LEU A 154 -8.15 17.45 -22.73
C LEU A 154 -9.07 18.56 -23.25
N ILE A 155 -9.01 19.75 -22.66
CA ILE A 155 -9.77 20.92 -23.13
C ILE A 155 -9.37 21.25 -24.57
N GLN A 156 -8.08 21.29 -24.89
CA GLN A 156 -7.58 21.54 -26.24
C GLN A 156 -8.05 20.47 -27.23
N LEU A 157 -8.09 19.21 -26.82
CA LEU A 157 -8.59 18.12 -27.67
C LEU A 157 -10.08 18.31 -28.00
N VAL A 158 -10.87 18.77 -27.03
CA VAL A 158 -12.30 19.07 -27.21
C VAL A 158 -12.51 20.32 -28.07
N THR A 159 -11.78 21.42 -27.81
CA THR A 159 -12.04 22.72 -28.44
C THR A 159 -11.35 22.90 -29.79
N VAL A 160 -10.13 22.37 -29.96
CA VAL A 160 -9.33 22.55 -31.18
C VAL A 160 -9.50 21.39 -32.15
N ARG A 161 -9.63 20.16 -31.62
CA ARG A 161 -9.78 18.94 -32.44
C ARG A 161 -11.20 18.40 -32.44
N ASN A 162 -12.16 19.17 -31.93
CA ASN A 162 -13.59 18.86 -31.92
C ASN A 162 -13.92 17.48 -31.32
N LEU A 163 -13.18 17.05 -30.30
CA LEU A 163 -13.58 15.87 -29.54
C LEU A 163 -14.92 16.14 -28.84
N SER A 164 -15.82 15.15 -28.83
CA SER A 164 -17.12 15.29 -28.18
C SER A 164 -16.98 15.60 -26.68
N CYS A 165 -17.78 16.53 -26.17
CA CYS A 165 -17.89 16.81 -24.73
C CYS A 165 -18.37 15.59 -23.91
N ASN A 166 -18.94 14.58 -24.58
CA ASN A 166 -19.35 13.32 -23.96
C ASN A 166 -18.20 12.31 -23.84
N CYS A 167 -16.97 12.66 -24.22
CA CYS A 167 -15.83 11.74 -24.13
C CYS A 167 -15.52 11.30 -22.70
N SER A 168 -16.02 12.01 -21.67
CA SER A 168 -15.92 11.58 -20.28
C SER A 168 -16.65 10.27 -19.97
N SER A 169 -17.61 9.85 -20.80
CA SER A 169 -18.29 8.57 -20.62
C SER A 169 -17.69 7.44 -21.46
N TRP A 170 -16.69 7.72 -22.31
CA TRP A 170 -16.13 6.74 -23.22
C TRP A 170 -15.15 5.81 -22.49
N PRO A 171 -15.47 4.51 -22.36
CA PRO A 171 -14.58 3.57 -21.67
C PRO A 171 -13.21 3.45 -22.35
N GLU A 172 -13.12 3.71 -23.66
CA GLU A 172 -11.87 3.69 -24.42
C GLU A 172 -10.90 4.80 -23.98
N LEU A 173 -11.43 5.99 -23.68
CA LEU A 173 -10.62 7.11 -23.18
C LEU A 173 -10.10 6.82 -21.76
N HIS A 174 -10.96 6.27 -20.91
CA HIS A 174 -10.57 5.83 -19.56
C HIS A 174 -9.53 4.72 -19.61
N ALA A 175 -9.72 3.72 -20.48
CA ALA A 175 -8.77 2.63 -20.67
C ALA A 175 -7.41 3.14 -21.18
N LEU A 176 -7.39 4.10 -22.10
CA LEU A 176 -6.14 4.72 -22.59
C LEU A 176 -5.39 5.45 -21.46
N ILE A 177 -6.11 6.24 -20.65
CA ILE A 177 -5.51 6.96 -19.52
C ILE A 177 -4.96 5.97 -18.49
N CYS A 178 -5.72 4.91 -18.17
CA CYS A 178 -5.30 3.90 -17.22
C CYS A 178 -4.18 2.99 -17.74
N ALA A 179 -4.06 2.81 -19.06
CA ALA A 179 -2.92 2.11 -19.66
C ALA A 179 -1.61 2.88 -19.49
N VAL A 180 -1.67 4.22 -19.52
CA VAL A 180 -0.49 5.07 -19.26
C VAL A 180 -0.21 5.15 -17.77
N ASN A 181 -1.25 5.37 -16.95
CA ASN A 181 -1.13 5.38 -15.50
C ASN A 181 -2.44 4.95 -14.84
N TYR A 182 -2.45 3.76 -14.25
CA TYR A 182 -3.64 3.19 -13.61
C TYR A 182 -4.14 4.00 -12.41
N THR A 183 -3.30 4.85 -11.81
CA THR A 183 -3.69 5.72 -10.69
C THR A 183 -4.43 6.99 -11.14
N ALA A 184 -4.47 7.27 -12.46
CA ALA A 184 -5.10 8.45 -13.03
C ALA A 184 -6.60 8.28 -13.33
N GLN A 185 -7.26 7.26 -12.77
CA GLN A 185 -8.69 7.00 -12.97
C GLN A 185 -9.59 8.21 -12.62
N ASP A 186 -9.19 9.00 -11.61
CA ASP A 186 -9.94 10.17 -11.13
C ASP A 186 -9.62 11.48 -11.89
N LEU A 187 -8.85 11.38 -12.98
CA LEU A 187 -8.48 12.54 -13.78
C LEU A 187 -9.69 13.12 -14.51
N ILE A 188 -10.51 12.25 -15.11
CA ILE A 188 -11.75 12.63 -15.78
C ILE A 188 -12.95 12.22 -14.93
N SER A 189 -13.80 13.19 -14.59
CA SER A 189 -15.04 12.89 -13.86
C SER A 189 -16.05 12.19 -14.77
N LEU A 190 -16.69 11.13 -14.27
CA LEU A 190 -17.80 10.44 -14.94
C LEU A 190 -19.09 11.29 -14.99
N SER A 191 -19.12 12.43 -14.29
CA SER A 191 -20.28 13.32 -14.27
C SER A 191 -20.52 13.96 -15.64
N HIS A 192 -21.78 13.90 -16.09
CA HIS A 192 -22.22 14.56 -17.31
C HIS A 192 -22.03 16.08 -17.20
N GLY A 193 -21.38 16.68 -18.20
CA GLY A 193 -21.12 18.12 -18.25
C GLY A 193 -19.92 18.60 -17.44
N SER A 194 -19.14 17.70 -16.84
CA SER A 194 -17.86 18.05 -16.18
C SER A 194 -16.88 18.70 -17.18
N ILE A 195 -16.70 18.07 -18.34
CA ILE A 195 -15.88 18.59 -19.44
C ILE A 195 -16.46 19.90 -20.00
N GLN A 196 -17.78 20.00 -20.15
CA GLN A 196 -18.43 21.24 -20.61
C GLN A 196 -18.15 22.42 -19.66
N LYS A 197 -18.18 22.19 -18.35
CA LYS A 197 -17.82 23.20 -17.35
C LYS A 197 -16.34 23.57 -17.44
N LEU A 198 -15.44 22.58 -17.59
CA LEU A 198 -14.01 22.83 -17.76
C LEU A 198 -13.72 23.70 -18.99
N VAL A 199 -14.32 23.35 -20.14
CA VAL A 199 -14.22 24.12 -21.38
C VAL A 199 -14.80 25.52 -21.21
N SER A 200 -15.98 25.66 -20.58
CA SER A 200 -16.60 26.96 -20.35
C SER A 200 -15.75 27.85 -19.44
N ASN A 201 -15.16 27.29 -18.38
CA ASN A 201 -14.28 28.01 -17.47
C ASN A 201 -12.99 28.46 -18.17
N SER A 202 -12.36 27.56 -18.93
CA SER A 202 -11.17 27.86 -19.72
C SER A 202 -11.45 28.97 -20.73
N TYR A 203 -12.56 28.88 -21.46
CA TYR A 203 -12.99 29.91 -22.39
C TYR A 203 -13.22 31.27 -21.71
N CYS A 204 -13.87 31.30 -20.54
CA CYS A 204 -14.07 32.53 -19.78
C CYS A 204 -12.76 33.18 -19.33
N VAL A 205 -11.75 32.39 -18.98
CA VAL A 205 -10.41 32.88 -18.60
C VAL A 205 -9.70 33.46 -19.82
N THR A 206 -9.60 32.69 -20.91
CA THR A 206 -8.95 33.15 -22.14
C THR A 206 -9.65 34.39 -22.71
N ARG A 207 -10.99 34.43 -22.70
CA ARG A 207 -11.76 35.60 -23.14
C ARG A 207 -11.43 36.83 -22.27
N ARG A 208 -11.31 36.69 -20.94
CA ARG A 208 -10.91 37.78 -20.05
C ARG A 208 -9.51 38.28 -20.37
N GLU A 209 -8.53 37.38 -20.48
CA GLU A 209 -7.14 37.73 -20.83
C GLU A 209 -7.05 38.47 -22.17
N THR A 210 -7.77 38.00 -23.19
CA THR A 210 -7.79 38.68 -24.50
C THR A 210 -8.42 40.07 -24.43
N ARG A 211 -9.46 40.25 -23.58
CA ARG A 211 -10.10 41.54 -23.37
C ARG A 211 -9.20 42.50 -22.62
N ASP A 212 -8.59 42.05 -21.53
CA ASP A 212 -7.71 42.88 -20.70
C ASP A 212 -6.49 43.34 -21.52
N LYS A 213 -5.95 42.46 -22.39
CA LYS A 213 -4.88 42.80 -23.32
C LYS A 213 -5.32 43.82 -24.38
N HIS A 214 -6.50 43.63 -24.96
CA HIS A 214 -7.08 44.59 -25.90
C HIS A 214 -7.27 45.96 -25.23
N ASP A 215 -7.77 46.00 -24.00
CA ASP A 215 -8.00 47.23 -23.25
C ASP A 215 -6.67 47.91 -22.88
N SER A 216 -5.65 47.16 -22.47
CA SER A 216 -4.31 47.70 -22.23
C SER A 216 -3.65 48.25 -23.49
N ASP A 217 -3.77 47.56 -24.62
CA ASP A 217 -3.24 48.01 -25.90
C ASP A 217 -3.96 49.30 -26.35
N TRP A 218 -5.28 49.38 -26.14
CA TRP A 218 -6.08 50.58 -26.40
C TRP A 218 -5.65 51.79 -25.55
N VAL A 219 -5.37 51.58 -24.26
CA VAL A 219 -4.89 52.64 -23.36
C VAL A 219 -3.50 53.13 -23.79
N ILE A 220 -2.58 52.21 -24.11
CA ILE A 220 -1.23 52.55 -24.58
C ILE A 220 -1.26 53.31 -25.91
N GLU A 221 -2.10 52.89 -26.86
CA GLU A 221 -2.27 53.56 -28.16
C GLU A 221 -2.82 54.99 -27.96
N ASN A 222 -3.79 55.17 -27.07
CA ASN A 222 -4.36 56.47 -26.74
C ASN A 222 -3.37 57.40 -26.02
N ASP A 223 -2.55 56.89 -25.10
CA ASP A 223 -1.52 57.68 -24.43
C ASP A 223 -0.40 58.07 -25.39
N ARG A 224 0.03 57.18 -26.29
CA ARG A 224 0.95 57.54 -27.39
C ARG A 224 0.35 58.61 -28.31
N GLY A 225 -0.94 58.50 -28.63
CA GLY A 225 -1.67 59.50 -29.42
C GLY A 225 -1.73 60.86 -28.71
N ARG A 226 -1.92 60.89 -27.39
CA ARG A 226 -1.94 62.11 -26.57
C ARG A 226 -0.55 62.75 -26.45
N VAL A 227 0.51 61.97 -26.31
CA VAL A 227 1.90 62.47 -26.30
C VAL A 227 2.28 63.02 -27.68
N ARG A 228 1.86 62.35 -28.77
CA ARG A 228 2.08 62.82 -30.15
C ARG A 228 1.31 64.10 -30.46
N ALA A 229 0.09 64.26 -29.92
CA ALA A 229 -0.71 65.49 -30.06
C ALA A 229 -0.12 66.69 -29.28
N LYS A 230 0.69 66.45 -28.23
CA LYS A 230 1.43 67.50 -27.51
C LYS A 230 2.79 67.85 -28.13
N GLY A 231 3.27 67.06 -29.10
CA GLY A 231 4.59 67.21 -29.72
C GLY A 231 4.59 67.66 -31.18
N GLY A 232 3.49 68.16 -31.73
CA GLY A 232 3.45 68.52 -33.14
C GLY A 232 2.22 69.29 -33.57
N ASP A 233 2.20 70.60 -33.25
CA ASP A 233 1.59 71.56 -34.17
C ASP A 233 2.56 71.81 -35.32
N THR A 234 2.33 71.16 -36.45
CA THR A 234 1.99 71.80 -37.73
C THR A 234 2.16 70.80 -38.87
N ALA A 235 1.15 70.79 -39.76
CA ALA A 235 1.13 70.14 -41.07
C ALA A 235 1.05 68.59 -41.10
N ALA A 236 -0.18 68.06 -41.06
CA ALA A 236 -0.69 67.15 -42.11
C ALA A 236 -2.05 66.55 -41.69
N ARG A 237 -3.11 67.35 -41.85
CA ARG A 237 -4.48 66.83 -42.04
C ARG A 237 -4.61 66.40 -43.50
N ARG A 238 -4.40 65.12 -43.84
CA ARG A 238 -5.05 64.45 -44.99
C ARG A 238 -4.65 62.97 -45.09
N ALA A 239 -5.66 62.15 -45.37
CA ALA A 239 -5.63 60.72 -45.65
C ALA A 239 -5.24 59.84 -44.44
N ASN A 240 -5.91 58.73 -44.13
CA ASN A 240 -6.39 57.72 -45.07
C ASN A 240 -7.55 56.94 -44.42
N HIS A 241 -8.65 56.84 -45.16
CA HIS A 241 -9.77 55.94 -44.88
C HIS A 241 -9.47 54.59 -45.55
N LYS A 242 -9.78 53.49 -44.85
CA LYS A 242 -9.69 52.07 -45.25
C LYS A 242 -8.39 51.35 -44.87
N ARG A 243 -8.50 50.43 -43.91
CA ARG A 243 -8.32 48.97 -44.12
C ARG A 243 -8.49 48.24 -42.78
N VAL A 244 -9.69 47.73 -42.50
CA VAL A 244 -9.88 46.64 -41.52
C VAL A 244 -10.20 45.40 -42.34
N VAL A 245 -9.20 44.53 -42.49
CA VAL A 245 -9.40 43.17 -42.98
C VAL A 245 -8.70 42.23 -41.99
N GLY A 246 -9.53 41.33 -41.47
CA GLY A 246 -9.25 40.04 -40.83
C GLY A 246 -7.87 39.77 -40.24
N TRP A 247 -7.83 39.62 -38.91
CA TRP A 247 -6.84 38.80 -38.23
C TRP A 247 -7.56 37.80 -37.32
N TYR A 248 -7.97 36.66 -37.87
CA TYR A 248 -8.11 35.42 -37.14
C TYR A 248 -7.05 34.47 -37.70
N GLY A 249 -6.04 34.14 -36.89
CA GLY A 249 -4.96 33.25 -37.32
C GLY A 249 -3.62 33.61 -36.70
N LYS A 250 -3.50 33.50 -35.37
CA LYS A 250 -2.20 33.30 -34.72
C LYS A 250 -2.31 32.10 -33.79
N GLY A 251 -1.92 30.94 -34.33
CA GLY A 251 -1.44 29.84 -33.50
C GLY A 251 -0.25 30.36 -32.70
N PHE A 252 -0.39 30.37 -31.39
CA PHE A 252 0.72 30.63 -30.49
C PHE A 252 1.53 29.33 -30.36
N LEU A 253 2.66 29.28 -31.07
CA LEU A 253 3.84 28.59 -30.57
C LEU A 253 4.20 29.23 -29.22
N TYR A 254 4.34 28.41 -28.18
CA TYR A 254 5.10 28.81 -26.99
C TYR A 254 6.51 28.19 -27.05
N PRO A 255 7.52 28.87 -26.48
CA PRO A 255 8.91 28.47 -26.55
C PRO A 255 9.16 27.24 -25.68
N GLU A 256 9.91 26.29 -26.22
CA GLU A 256 10.79 25.44 -25.42
C GLU A 256 11.70 26.36 -24.59
N GLU A 257 11.61 26.27 -23.26
CA GLU A 257 12.74 26.39 -22.33
C GLU A 257 12.20 26.29 -20.90
N VAL A 258 12.23 25.08 -20.33
CA VAL A 258 12.54 24.92 -18.90
C VAL A 258 13.45 23.70 -18.79
N ALA A 259 14.73 23.98 -18.60
CA ALA A 259 15.74 23.01 -18.22
C ALA A 259 15.35 22.34 -16.90
N PHE A 260 15.46 21.01 -16.88
CA PHE A 260 15.44 20.20 -15.66
C PHE A 260 16.87 20.08 -15.12
N GLU A 261 17.07 20.48 -13.87
CA GLU A 261 18.00 19.85 -12.93
C GLU A 261 17.20 19.11 -11.86
#